data_AF-V5FJ92-F1
#
_entry.id   AF-V5FJ92-F1
#
_cell.length_a   1.000
_cell.length_b   1.000
_cell.length_c   1.000
_cell.angle_alpha   90.00
_cell.angle_beta   90.00
_cell.angle_gamma   90.00
#
_symmetry.space_group_name_H-M   'P 1'
#
loop_
_entity.id
_entity.type
_entity.pdbx_description
1 polymer ?
#
loop_
_entity_poly.entity_id
_entity_poly.type
_entity_poly.pdbx_seq_one_letter_code
_entity_poly.pdbx_strand_id
1 'polypeptide(L)'
;MADLKPPFTAETANKKVKAAQDAWNTQNPPKISTAYTPDSIWRNRGTFLRGTAAIIDFLTAKWQREKSYRLRKELFAYTDDRIAVQFWYEYQDATDGMRWKRCYGLEDWTFDRETGKMRKRQMSGNDVLIGPDGNGEGRWFVDGVDVNEVKIGEEHWNLLWTPALSFGAGEDGFEN
;
A
#
# COMPACT_ATOMS: atom_id res chain seq x y z
N MET A 1 0.78 23.84 -7.99
CA MET A 1 0.05 22.91 -7.10
C MET A 1 -1.33 23.44 -6.66
N ALA A 2 -1.76 24.64 -7.06
CA ALA A 2 -3.06 25.22 -6.69
C ALA A 2 -4.29 24.40 -7.17
N ASP A 3 -4.11 23.49 -8.12
CA ASP A 3 -5.20 22.74 -8.78
C ASP A 3 -5.46 21.32 -8.22
N LEU A 4 -4.76 20.91 -7.15
CA LEU A 4 -4.97 19.61 -6.50
C LEU A 4 -5.75 19.73 -5.20
N LYS A 5 -6.81 20.53 -5.21
CA LYS A 5 -7.75 20.71 -4.09
C LYS A 5 -9.18 20.35 -4.55
N PRO A 6 -10.07 20.00 -3.62
CA PRO A 6 -11.45 19.65 -3.98
C PRO A 6 -12.29 20.90 -4.33
N PRO A 7 -13.44 20.73 -5.01
CA PRO A 7 -13.99 19.45 -5.49
C PRO A 7 -13.15 18.83 -6.61
N PHE A 8 -12.95 17.51 -6.55
CA PHE A 8 -12.12 16.81 -7.52
C PHE A 8 -12.88 16.49 -8.81
N THR A 9 -12.16 16.54 -9.93
CA THR A 9 -12.53 15.89 -11.19
C THR A 9 -11.75 14.57 -11.31
N ALA A 10 -12.09 13.72 -12.27
CA ALA A 10 -11.33 12.48 -12.52
C ALA A 10 -9.84 12.77 -12.75
N GLU A 11 -9.54 13.82 -13.52
CA GLU A 11 -8.17 14.24 -13.80
C GLU A 11 -7.45 14.73 -12.55
N THR A 12 -8.06 15.61 -11.76
CA THR A 12 -7.39 16.15 -10.55
C THR A 12 -7.30 15.12 -9.43
N ALA A 13 -8.28 14.23 -9.30
CA ALA A 13 -8.22 13.09 -8.38
C ALA A 13 -7.07 12.14 -8.77
N ASN A 14 -6.93 11.80 -10.05
CA ASN A 14 -5.85 10.94 -10.52
C ASN A 14 -4.47 11.57 -10.26
N LYS A 15 -4.31 12.86 -10.62
CA LYS A 15 -3.07 13.61 -10.31
C LYS A 15 -2.79 13.65 -8.80
N LYS A 16 -3.82 13.78 -7.95
CA LYS A 16 -3.67 13.74 -6.49
C LYS A 16 -3.17 12.37 -6.01
N VAL A 17 -3.71 11.28 -6.56
CA VAL A 17 -3.28 9.92 -6.25
C VAL A 17 -1.83 9.69 -6.65
N LYS A 18 -1.42 10.14 -7.84
CA LYS A 18 -0.04 10.00 -8.33
C LYS A 18 0.94 10.87 -7.54
N ALA A 19 0.58 12.10 -7.21
CA ALA A 19 1.39 12.93 -6.31
C ALA A 19 1.61 12.27 -4.93
N ALA A 20 0.58 11.60 -4.38
CA ALA A 20 0.72 10.83 -3.15
C ALA A 20 1.60 9.58 -3.35
N GLN A 21 1.47 8.85 -4.45
CA GLN A 21 2.35 7.73 -4.79
C GLN A 21 3.82 8.17 -4.78
N ASP A 22 4.13 9.24 -5.50
CA ASP A 22 5.49 9.76 -5.64
C ASP A 22 6.05 10.21 -4.29
N ALA A 23 5.25 10.92 -3.50
CA ALA A 23 5.64 11.33 -2.15
C ALA A 23 5.99 10.12 -1.28
N TRP A 24 5.14 9.09 -1.25
CA TRP A 24 5.38 7.89 -0.45
C TRP A 24 6.60 7.08 -0.92
N ASN A 25 6.87 7.04 -2.23
CA ASN A 25 8.07 6.40 -2.79
C ASN A 25 9.37 7.14 -2.44
N THR A 26 9.32 8.38 -1.92
CA THR A 26 10.51 9.03 -1.36
C THR A 26 10.94 8.46 0.00
N GLN A 27 10.04 7.74 0.68
CA GLN A 27 10.26 7.21 2.04
C GLN A 27 10.77 8.27 3.04
N ASN A 28 10.33 9.52 2.87
CA ASN A 28 10.75 10.68 3.67
C ASN A 28 9.58 11.14 4.56
N PRO A 29 9.54 10.75 5.85
CA PRO A 29 8.42 11.06 6.74
C PRO A 29 8.11 12.55 6.86
N PRO A 30 9.08 13.45 7.09
CA PRO A 30 8.80 14.89 7.13
C PRO A 30 8.17 15.42 5.83
N LYS A 31 8.71 15.05 4.66
CA LYS A 31 8.18 15.49 3.37
C LYS A 31 6.76 15.00 3.14
N ILE A 32 6.48 13.73 3.45
CA ILE A 32 5.16 13.11 3.27
C ILE A 32 4.14 13.75 4.22
N SER A 33 4.53 14.05 5.46
CA SER A 33 3.65 14.64 6.47
C SER A 33 3.06 16.01 6.05
N THR A 34 3.73 16.74 5.15
CA THR A 34 3.25 18.05 4.64
C THR A 34 1.93 17.98 3.87
N ALA A 35 1.56 16.80 3.36
CA ALA A 35 0.31 16.56 2.64
C ALA A 35 -0.93 16.46 3.55
N TYR A 36 -0.74 16.43 4.87
CA TYR A 36 -1.80 16.24 5.86
C TYR A 36 -2.03 17.52 6.68
N THR A 37 -3.25 17.71 7.20
CA THR A 37 -3.52 18.80 8.15
C THR A 37 -2.79 18.56 9.47
N PRO A 38 -2.45 19.60 10.26
CA PRO A 38 -1.73 19.44 11.53
C PRO A 38 -2.41 18.52 12.54
N ASP A 39 -3.73 18.38 12.44
CA ASP A 39 -4.60 17.57 13.29
C ASP A 39 -5.16 16.32 12.59
N SER A 40 -4.63 15.97 11.42
CA SER A 40 -5.12 14.88 10.55
C SER A 40 -5.26 13.56 11.31
N ILE A 41 -6.37 12.87 11.09
CA ILE A 41 -6.70 11.60 11.75
C ILE A 41 -6.44 10.42 10.82
N TRP A 42 -5.66 9.45 11.30
CA TRP A 42 -5.38 8.23 10.57
C TRP A 42 -5.92 7.00 11.28
N ARG A 43 -6.38 6.05 10.49
CA ARG A 43 -6.33 4.63 10.84
C ARG A 43 -5.50 3.92 9.79
N ASN A 44 -4.48 3.19 10.22
CA ASN A 44 -3.68 2.34 9.38
C ASN A 44 -3.74 0.92 9.91
N ARG A 45 -4.54 0.05 9.28
CA ARG A 45 -4.91 -1.27 9.80
C ARG A 45 -5.55 -1.14 11.18
N GLY A 46 -4.94 -1.69 12.23
CA GLY A 46 -5.38 -1.58 13.63
C GLY A 46 -4.81 -0.40 14.40
N THR A 47 -3.96 0.44 13.78
CA THR A 47 -3.29 1.56 14.47
C THR A 47 -4.00 2.88 14.19
N PHE A 48 -4.22 3.70 15.22
CA PHE A 48 -4.84 5.01 15.14
C PHE A 48 -3.83 6.11 15.47
N LEU A 49 -3.81 7.18 14.69
CA LEU A 49 -2.86 8.30 14.84
C LEU A 49 -3.60 9.62 14.70
N ARG A 50 -3.09 10.66 15.35
CA ARG A 50 -3.57 12.02 15.18
C ARG A 50 -2.42 13.02 15.12
N GLY A 51 -2.43 13.82 14.07
CA GLY A 51 -1.54 14.96 13.87
C GLY A 51 -0.13 14.62 13.38
N THR A 52 0.60 15.67 13.00
CA THR A 52 1.86 15.57 12.25
C THR A 52 2.94 14.74 12.96
N ALA A 53 3.12 14.92 14.27
CA ALA A 53 4.14 14.20 15.02
C ALA A 53 3.90 12.67 14.99
N ALA A 54 2.68 12.23 15.30
CA ALA A 54 2.32 10.81 15.28
C ALA A 54 2.44 10.19 13.87
N ILE A 55 2.15 10.97 12.83
CA ILE A 55 2.34 10.53 11.44
C ILE A 55 3.83 10.34 11.12
N ILE A 56 4.68 11.28 11.51
CA ILE A 56 6.14 11.18 11.28
C ILE A 56 6.72 9.96 12.01
N ASP A 57 6.35 9.76 13.27
CA ASP A 57 6.83 8.63 14.07
C ASP A 57 6.40 7.30 13.45
N PHE A 58 5.14 7.19 13.06
CA PHE A 58 4.60 6.01 12.40
C PHE A 58 5.33 5.69 11.09
N LEU A 59 5.52 6.69 10.24
CA LEU A 59 6.20 6.53 8.94
C LEU A 59 7.69 6.21 9.12
N THR A 60 8.33 6.78 10.13
CA THR A 60 9.72 6.46 10.48
C THR A 60 9.86 5.00 10.87
N ALA A 61 9.01 4.51 11.79
CA ALA A 61 8.99 3.10 12.19
C ALA A 61 8.66 2.18 11.01
N LYS A 62 7.72 2.59 10.14
CA LYS A 62 7.36 1.85 8.92
C LYS A 62 8.59 1.56 8.05
N TRP A 63 9.41 2.56 7.70
CA TRP A 63 10.57 2.35 6.83
C TRP A 63 11.86 1.90 7.55
N GLN A 64 11.86 1.92 8.89
CA GLN A 64 12.84 1.13 9.65
C GLN A 64 12.62 -0.38 9.43
N ARG A 65 11.36 -0.82 9.32
CA ARG A 65 11.00 -2.22 9.07
C ARG A 65 10.92 -2.58 7.59
N GLU A 66 10.16 -1.83 6.81
CA GLU A 66 9.83 -2.11 5.41
C GLU A 66 10.92 -1.54 4.48
N LYS A 67 11.90 -2.38 4.14
CA LYS A 67 13.02 -2.06 3.26
C LYS A 67 12.65 -2.26 1.80
N SER A 68 13.43 -1.64 0.90
CA SER A 68 13.25 -1.79 -0.55
C SER A 68 11.83 -1.49 -1.03
N TYR A 69 11.17 -0.55 -0.34
CA TYR A 69 9.75 -0.24 -0.49
C TYR A 69 9.48 0.41 -1.85
N ARG A 70 8.54 -0.16 -2.60
CA ARG A 70 8.04 0.41 -3.86
C ARG A 70 6.52 0.32 -3.90
N LEU A 71 5.87 1.44 -4.19
CA LEU A 71 4.42 1.61 -4.14
C LEU A 71 3.85 2.06 -5.48
N ARG A 72 2.73 1.46 -5.85
CA ARG A 72 1.83 1.94 -6.88
C ARG A 72 0.48 2.25 -6.26
N LYS A 73 -0.11 3.39 -6.64
CA LYS A 73 -1.47 3.78 -6.29
C LYS A 73 -2.29 4.03 -7.56
N GLU A 74 -3.55 3.66 -7.51
CA GLU A 74 -4.53 3.92 -8.56
C GLU A 74 -5.81 4.50 -7.97
N LEU A 75 -6.37 5.45 -8.70
CA LEU A 75 -7.67 6.02 -8.36
C LEU A 75 -8.73 4.93 -8.51
N PHE A 76 -9.47 4.64 -7.44
CA PHE A 76 -10.60 3.72 -7.49
C PHE A 76 -11.92 4.47 -7.71
N ALA A 77 -12.16 5.51 -6.90
CA ALA A 77 -13.32 6.38 -7.04
C ALA A 77 -13.05 7.76 -6.41
N TYR A 78 -13.86 8.75 -6.74
CA TYR A 78 -13.81 10.06 -6.08
C TYR A 78 -15.21 10.67 -6.01
N THR A 79 -15.42 11.55 -5.04
CA THR A 79 -16.64 12.36 -4.92
C THR A 79 -16.29 13.59 -4.08
N ASP A 80 -16.55 14.79 -4.60
CA ASP A 80 -16.31 16.07 -3.93
C ASP A 80 -14.91 16.20 -3.31
N ASP A 81 -14.81 16.08 -1.98
CA ASP A 81 -13.61 16.19 -1.17
C ASP A 81 -13.01 14.84 -0.75
N ARG A 82 -13.41 13.75 -1.42
CA ARG A 82 -13.02 12.38 -1.08
C ARG A 82 -12.46 11.65 -2.28
N ILE A 83 -11.47 10.81 -2.01
CA ILE A 83 -10.83 9.91 -2.97
C ILE A 83 -10.71 8.54 -2.32
N ALA A 84 -11.21 7.52 -3.00
CA ALA A 84 -10.93 6.12 -2.71
C ALA A 84 -9.79 5.64 -3.64
N VAL A 85 -8.84 4.91 -3.06
CA VAL A 85 -7.60 4.54 -3.73
C VAL A 85 -7.34 3.06 -3.51
N GLN A 86 -6.99 2.35 -4.58
CA GLN A 86 -6.38 1.03 -4.48
C GLN A 86 -4.87 1.17 -4.60
N PHE A 87 -4.13 0.34 -3.87
CA PHE A 87 -2.68 0.39 -3.91
C PHE A 87 -2.03 -0.96 -3.68
N TRP A 88 -0.79 -1.05 -4.14
CA TRP A 88 0.09 -2.18 -3.91
C TRP A 88 1.48 -1.69 -3.60
N TYR A 89 2.11 -2.30 -2.61
CA TYR A 89 3.53 -2.08 -2.40
C TYR A 89 4.26 -3.37 -2.13
N GLU A 90 5.50 -3.43 -2.59
CA GLU A 90 6.43 -4.52 -2.31
C GLU A 90 7.53 -4.02 -1.38
N TYR A 91 7.95 -4.88 -0.46
CA TYR A 91 8.99 -4.56 0.50
C TYR A 91 9.65 -5.83 1.04
N GLN A 92 10.83 -5.66 1.63
CA GLN A 92 11.48 -6.66 2.46
C GLN A 92 11.28 -6.31 3.94
N ASP A 93 10.94 -7.30 4.75
CA ASP A 93 10.71 -7.10 6.17
C ASP A 93 12.00 -7.33 6.98
N ALA A 94 12.59 -6.26 7.51
CA ALA A 94 13.82 -6.33 8.28
C ALA A 94 13.69 -7.08 9.61
N THR A 95 12.47 -7.31 10.10
CA THR A 95 12.22 -8.08 11.33
C THR A 95 12.02 -9.57 11.07
N ASP A 96 12.04 -9.97 9.80
CA ASP A 96 11.57 -11.27 9.36
C ASP A 96 12.45 -11.81 8.21
N GLY A 97 13.76 -11.84 8.46
CA GLY A 97 14.73 -12.42 7.54
C GLY A 97 14.80 -11.76 6.16
N MET A 98 14.36 -10.50 6.02
CA MET A 98 14.30 -9.79 4.74
C MET A 98 13.41 -10.45 3.69
N ARG A 99 12.42 -11.24 4.12
CA ARG A 99 11.44 -11.88 3.24
C ARG A 99 10.62 -10.85 2.48
N TRP A 100 10.45 -11.08 1.18
CA TRP A 100 9.66 -10.23 0.31
C TRP A 100 8.17 -10.41 0.54
N LYS A 101 7.48 -9.29 0.67
CA LYS A 101 6.03 -9.22 0.86
C LYS A 101 5.41 -8.23 -0.12
N ARG A 102 4.21 -8.55 -0.59
CA ARG A 102 3.34 -7.62 -1.33
C ARG A 102 2.15 -7.29 -0.45
N CYS A 103 1.95 -6.01 -0.19
CA CYS A 103 0.72 -5.52 0.41
C CYS A 103 -0.29 -5.21 -0.69
N TYR A 104 -1.51 -5.69 -0.53
CA TYR A 104 -2.69 -5.29 -1.28
C TYR A 104 -3.55 -4.42 -0.38
N GLY A 105 -4.00 -3.25 -0.82
CA GLY A 105 -4.80 -2.42 0.05
C GLY A 105 -5.67 -1.35 -0.61
N LEU A 106 -6.52 -0.78 0.25
CA LEU A 106 -7.46 0.29 -0.06
C LEU A 106 -7.28 1.43 0.93
N GLU A 107 -7.38 2.67 0.44
CA GLU A 107 -7.39 3.87 1.25
C GLU A 107 -8.60 4.75 0.94
N ASP A 108 -9.22 5.30 1.98
CA ASP A 108 -10.18 6.41 1.90
C ASP A 108 -9.49 7.67 2.41
N TRP A 109 -9.49 8.70 1.57
CA TRP A 109 -8.95 10.02 1.86
C TRP A 109 -10.07 11.05 1.90
N THR A 110 -10.04 11.92 2.91
CA THR A 110 -10.88 13.12 2.95
C THR A 110 -10.02 14.36 3.13
N PHE A 111 -10.30 15.38 2.32
CA PHE A 111 -9.47 16.57 2.19
C PHE A 111 -10.14 17.80 2.80
N ASP A 112 -9.31 18.69 3.33
CA ASP A 112 -9.72 20.05 3.65
C ASP A 112 -9.89 20.86 2.36
N ARG A 113 -10.97 21.62 2.25
CA ARG A 113 -11.36 22.29 0.99
C ARG A 113 -10.49 23.50 0.67
N GLU A 114 -10.06 24.22 1.69
CA GLU A 114 -9.29 25.44 1.51
C GLU A 114 -7.83 25.13 1.19
N THR A 115 -7.22 24.26 1.99
CA THR A 115 -5.80 23.93 1.88
C THR A 115 -5.51 22.80 0.89
N GLY A 116 -6.50 21.95 0.59
CA GLY A 116 -6.29 20.72 -0.20
C GLY A 116 -5.46 19.65 0.51
N LYS A 117 -5.19 19.81 1.81
CA LYS A 117 -4.46 18.82 2.64
C LYS A 117 -5.40 17.74 3.14
N MET A 118 -4.87 16.55 3.37
CA MET A 118 -5.67 15.41 3.84
C MET A 118 -5.92 15.51 5.35
N ARG A 119 -7.19 15.65 5.74
CA ARG A 119 -7.63 15.70 7.15
C ARG A 119 -8.01 14.34 7.72
N LYS A 120 -8.28 13.35 6.87
CA LYS A 120 -8.59 11.96 7.25
C LYS A 120 -7.93 11.00 6.27
N ARG A 121 -7.20 9.99 6.77
CA ARG A 121 -6.71 8.83 6.01
C ARG A 121 -7.14 7.54 6.69
N GLN A 122 -7.88 6.69 5.99
CA GLN A 122 -8.25 5.36 6.48
C GLN A 122 -7.65 4.34 5.52
N MET A 123 -6.75 3.48 6.00
CA MET A 123 -6.10 2.47 5.18
C MET A 123 -6.34 1.08 5.76
N SER A 124 -6.74 0.15 4.89
CA SER A 124 -6.75 -1.28 5.14
C SER A 124 -5.86 -1.97 4.10
N GLY A 125 -5.13 -2.98 4.52
CA GLY A 125 -4.30 -3.76 3.62
C GLY A 125 -3.83 -5.05 4.27
N ASN A 126 -3.44 -5.99 3.42
CA ASN A 126 -3.04 -7.34 3.80
C ASN A 126 -1.75 -7.70 3.04
N ASP A 127 -0.83 -8.35 3.73
CA ASP A 127 0.47 -8.73 3.18
C ASP A 127 0.46 -10.21 2.80
N VAL A 128 1.05 -10.52 1.64
CA VAL A 128 1.32 -11.90 1.20
C VAL A 128 2.81 -12.05 0.89
N LEU A 129 3.37 -13.25 1.11
CA LEU A 129 4.74 -13.55 0.69
C LEU A 129 4.82 -13.56 -0.84
N ILE A 130 5.97 -13.15 -1.38
CA ILE A 130 6.25 -13.18 -2.82
C ILE A 130 7.25 -14.30 -3.10
N GLY A 131 6.82 -15.32 -3.84
CA GLY A 131 7.61 -16.50 -4.18
C GLY A 131 7.81 -17.48 -3.01
N PRO A 132 8.44 -18.65 -3.26
CA PRO A 132 8.76 -19.63 -2.22
C PRO A 132 9.50 -19.00 -1.04
N ASP A 133 8.96 -19.17 0.16
CA ASP A 133 9.48 -18.63 1.42
C ASP A 133 9.78 -17.11 1.43
N GLY A 134 9.18 -16.34 0.52
CA GLY A 134 9.42 -14.91 0.39
C GLY A 134 10.74 -14.57 -0.34
N ASN A 135 11.21 -15.43 -1.24
CA ASN A 135 12.43 -15.20 -2.03
C ASN A 135 12.32 -14.04 -3.04
N GLY A 136 11.11 -13.55 -3.34
CA GLY A 136 10.86 -12.45 -4.27
C GLY A 136 10.63 -12.88 -5.72
N GLU A 137 10.50 -14.17 -6.01
CA GLU A 137 10.08 -14.64 -7.33
C GLU A 137 8.64 -14.18 -7.64
N GLY A 138 8.45 -13.49 -8.78
CA GLY A 138 7.15 -12.93 -9.16
C GLY A 138 6.89 -11.49 -8.67
N ARG A 139 7.93 -10.79 -8.21
CA ARG A 139 7.88 -9.34 -7.93
C ARG A 139 7.53 -8.51 -9.15
N TRP A 140 6.85 -7.40 -8.92
CA TRP A 140 6.47 -6.43 -9.95
C TRP A 140 7.41 -5.24 -10.02
N PHE A 141 7.89 -4.77 -8.86
CA PHE A 141 8.60 -3.50 -8.76
C PHE A 141 10.11 -3.72 -8.60
N VAL A 142 10.71 -4.41 -9.56
CA VAL A 142 12.17 -4.63 -9.62
C VAL A 142 12.90 -3.37 -10.10
N ASP A 143 14.22 -3.32 -9.89
CA ASP A 143 15.01 -2.15 -10.27
C ASP A 143 14.93 -1.86 -11.78
N GLY A 144 14.80 -0.59 -12.12
CA GLY A 144 14.65 -0.13 -13.51
C GLY A 144 13.21 -0.16 -14.05
N VAL A 145 12.24 -0.72 -13.31
CA VAL A 145 10.83 -0.72 -13.73
C VAL A 145 10.13 0.57 -13.30
N ASP A 146 9.40 1.21 -14.23
CA ASP A 146 8.43 2.25 -13.86
C ASP A 146 7.19 1.60 -13.24
N VAL A 147 6.96 1.91 -11.97
CA VAL A 147 5.80 1.42 -11.21
C VAL A 147 4.46 1.78 -11.86
N ASN A 148 4.40 2.81 -12.71
CA ASN A 148 3.20 3.21 -13.43
C ASN A 148 2.92 2.35 -14.67
N GLU A 149 3.92 1.70 -15.25
CA GLU A 149 3.80 0.92 -16.48
C GLU A 149 3.53 -0.58 -16.22
N VAL A 150 3.77 -1.04 -14.99
CA VAL A 150 3.45 -2.42 -14.58
C VAL A 150 1.99 -2.74 -14.91
N LYS A 151 1.73 -3.88 -15.56
CA LYS A 151 0.36 -4.34 -15.77
C LYS A 151 -0.07 -5.14 -14.54
N ILE A 152 -1.16 -4.72 -13.90
CA ILE A 152 -1.77 -5.42 -12.77
C ILE A 152 -3.20 -5.77 -13.19
N GLY A 153 -3.39 -6.96 -13.75
CA GLY A 153 -4.68 -7.43 -14.24
C GLY A 153 -5.35 -8.46 -13.32
N GLU A 154 -6.48 -9.00 -13.79
CA GLU A 154 -7.32 -9.95 -13.07
C GLU A 154 -6.62 -11.27 -12.74
N GLU A 155 -5.58 -11.63 -13.49
CA GLU A 155 -4.72 -12.77 -13.24
C GLU A 155 -4.14 -12.79 -11.82
N HIS A 156 -3.99 -11.62 -11.20
CA HIS A 156 -3.49 -11.49 -9.83
C HIS A 156 -4.55 -11.71 -8.75
N TRP A 157 -5.82 -11.73 -9.13
CA TRP A 157 -6.94 -12.09 -8.25
C TRP A 157 -7.23 -13.58 -8.26
N ASN A 158 -6.71 -14.29 -9.27
CA ASN A 158 -6.79 -15.75 -9.40
C ASN A 158 -5.71 -16.49 -8.61
N LEU A 159 -4.98 -15.83 -7.71
CA LEU A 159 -4.08 -16.46 -6.73
C LEU A 159 -4.84 -17.24 -5.64
N LEU A 160 -5.97 -17.85 -6.00
CA LEU A 160 -6.63 -18.88 -5.21
C LEU A 160 -5.74 -20.11 -5.24
N TRP A 161 -4.93 -20.23 -4.18
CA TRP A 161 -4.68 -21.49 -3.50
C TRP A 161 -4.32 -22.67 -4.40
N THR A 162 -3.02 -22.85 -4.71
CA THR A 162 -2.48 -24.19 -4.90
C THR A 162 -2.36 -24.82 -3.52
N PRO A 163 -3.13 -25.87 -3.17
CA PRO A 163 -2.86 -26.60 -1.94
C PRO A 163 -1.52 -27.30 -2.13
N ALA A 164 -0.47 -26.83 -1.45
CA ALA A 164 0.71 -27.64 -1.22
C ALA A 164 0.33 -28.71 -0.18
N LEU A 165 -0.41 -29.74 -0.57
CA LEU A 165 -0.63 -30.94 0.24
C LEU A 165 -0.92 -32.14 -0.69
N SER A 166 0.13 -32.72 -1.26
CA SER A 166 0.15 -34.17 -1.48
C SER A 166 0.70 -34.81 -0.19
N PHE A 167 -0.13 -34.95 0.84
CA PHE A 167 0.16 -35.97 1.85
C PHE A 167 -0.02 -37.31 1.13
N GLY A 168 1.08 -38.05 0.98
CA GLY A 168 1.01 -39.43 0.55
C GLY A 168 0.06 -40.17 1.48
N ALA A 169 -0.96 -40.80 0.89
CA ALA A 169 -1.73 -41.79 1.61
C ALA A 169 -0.75 -42.88 2.06
N GLY A 170 -0.48 -42.95 3.36
CA GLY A 170 0.08 -44.15 3.95
C GLY A 170 -0.93 -45.27 3.72
N GLU A 171 -0.52 -46.28 2.97
CA GLU A 171 -1.23 -47.55 2.92
C GLU A 171 -1.05 -48.24 4.29
N ASP A 172 -1.96 -47.96 5.22
CA ASP A 172 -2.15 -48.83 6.37
C ASP A 172 -2.93 -50.07 5.89
N GLY A 173 -2.17 -51.08 5.48
CA GLY A 173 -2.66 -52.42 5.23
C GLY A 173 -3.18 -53.03 6.53
N PHE A 174 -4.49 -53.26 6.59
CA PHE A 174 -5.07 -54.25 7.50
C PHE A 174 -5.12 -55.60 6.76
N GLU A 175 -4.18 -56.49 7.10
CA GLU A 175 -4.35 -57.92 6.87
C GLU A 175 -5.18 -58.54 8.02
N ASN A 176 -5.92 -59.60 7.64
CA ASN A 176 -7.04 -60.27 8.33
C ASN A 176 -6.87 -60.63 9.81
#